data_AF-A0AAW0DSE7-F1
#
_entry.id   AF-A0AAW0DSE7-F1
#
_cell.length_a   1.000
_cell.length_b   1.000
_cell.length_c   1.000
_cell.angle_alpha   90.00
_cell.angle_beta   90.00
_cell.angle_gamma   90.00
#
_symmetry.space_group_name_H-M   'P 1'
#
loop_
_entity.id
_entity.type
_entity.pdbx_description
1 polymer ?
#
loop_
_entity_poly.entity_id
_entity_poly.type
_entity_poly.pdbx_seq_one_letter_code
_entity_poly.pdbx_strand_id
1 'polypeptide(L)'
;MDTHLCPICSFRRPIRRPCIRICTGINFFVFEAFLIPFEIVAFNIILHFWTDKIPIIAVICFMLVAYAALNFINVKYYGETEFWLALGKVILAVGFIIFTFVTMVGGNPLHDVYGFRFWNPSKVEGAPFAEYIETGSLGRFLGFLACLIQASFTIAGPDMVSLAAGEAESPRRILPRTFNAVIYRLVAFFVLGSLCIGIVVAYNDPDLPPITI
;
A
#
# COMPACT_ATOMS: atom_id res chain seq x y z
N MET A 1 20.97 19.97 28.02
CA MET A 1 21.18 18.63 27.41
C MET A 1 19.80 18.19 26.99
N ASP A 2 19.35 18.83 25.94
CA ASP A 2 17.93 18.96 25.61
C ASP A 2 17.54 17.86 24.64
N THR A 3 16.41 17.26 24.98
CA THR A 3 15.77 16.14 24.31
C THR A 3 15.35 16.52 22.90
N HIS A 4 16.13 16.09 21.90
CA HIS A 4 15.68 15.91 20.51
C HIS A 4 14.85 14.60 20.39
N LEU A 5 13.89 14.40 21.30
CA LEU A 5 12.97 13.28 21.21
C LEU A 5 11.86 13.62 20.21
N CYS A 6 11.90 12.92 19.07
CA CYS A 6 10.81 12.58 18.16
C CYS A 6 9.59 13.53 18.16
N PRO A 7 9.31 14.27 17.06
CA PRO A 7 8.18 15.22 16.97
C PRO A 7 6.80 14.62 17.32
N ILE A 8 6.64 13.29 17.20
CA ILE A 8 5.45 12.53 17.63
C ILE A 8 5.14 12.72 19.13
N CYS A 9 6.16 12.92 19.98
CA CYS A 9 6.01 13.02 21.43
C CYS A 9 5.47 14.38 21.92
N SER A 10 5.45 15.40 21.06
CA SER A 10 5.07 16.78 21.43
C SER A 10 3.56 17.04 21.29
N PHE A 11 2.86 16.30 20.41
CA PHE A 11 1.51 16.68 19.97
C PHE A 11 0.37 15.80 20.50
N ARG A 12 0.23 15.67 21.82
CA ARG A 12 -1.10 15.48 22.45
C ARG A 12 -1.01 15.77 23.95
N ARG A 13 -2.10 16.31 24.51
CA ARG A 13 -2.38 16.45 25.96
C ARG A 13 -1.67 15.35 26.74
N PRO A 14 -1.00 15.66 27.87
CA PRO A 14 -0.07 14.73 28.52
C PRO A 14 -0.74 13.38 28.60
N ILE A 15 -0.27 12.44 27.77
CA ILE A 15 -0.56 11.04 27.97
C ILE A 15 -0.04 10.81 29.39
N ARG A 16 -0.98 10.69 30.33
CA ARG A 16 -0.74 10.88 31.77
C ARG A 16 0.31 9.90 32.32
N ARG A 17 0.72 8.91 31.51
CA ARG A 17 1.73 7.91 31.86
C ARG A 17 2.90 7.95 30.87
N PRO A 18 4.11 8.28 31.33
CA PRO A 18 5.32 8.26 30.50
C PRO A 18 5.57 6.89 29.84
N CYS A 19 5.12 5.80 30.48
CA CYS A 19 5.24 4.45 29.94
C CYS A 19 4.55 4.28 28.59
N ILE A 20 3.34 4.86 28.40
CA ILE A 20 2.59 4.72 27.13
C ILE A 20 3.35 5.41 26.00
N ARG A 21 3.94 6.59 26.27
CA ARG A 21 4.73 7.33 25.28
C ARG A 21 5.95 6.53 24.81
N ILE A 22 6.67 5.92 25.75
CA ILE A 22 7.85 5.11 25.44
C ILE A 22 7.44 3.85 24.67
N CYS A 23 6.38 3.15 25.11
CA CYS A 23 5.88 1.97 24.41
C CYS A 23 5.44 2.28 22.97
N THR A 24 4.73 3.40 22.74
CA THR A 24 4.33 3.81 21.38
C THR A 24 5.54 4.15 20.51
N GLY A 25 6.56 4.83 21.05
CA GLY A 25 7.78 5.13 20.31
C GLY A 25 8.56 3.88 19.90
N ILE A 26 8.71 2.90 20.80
CA ILE A 26 9.38 1.63 20.50
C ILE A 26 8.56 0.82 19.49
N ASN A 27 7.23 0.74 19.65
CA ASN A 27 6.37 0.03 18.72
C ASN A 27 6.45 0.62 17.30
N PHE A 28 6.42 1.95 17.20
CA PHE A 28 6.57 2.66 15.93
C PHE A 28 7.94 2.43 15.28
N PHE A 29 9.02 2.51 16.06
CA PHE A 29 10.38 2.23 15.56
C PHE A 29 10.51 0.80 15.02
N VAL A 30 9.97 -0.18 15.74
CA VAL A 30 9.99 -1.58 15.30
C VAL A 30 9.19 -1.76 14.02
N PHE A 31 8.02 -1.12 13.90
CA PHE A 31 7.20 -1.16 12.69
C PHE A 31 7.95 -0.60 11.47
N GLU A 32 8.52 0.60 11.58
CA GLU A 32 9.30 1.23 10.50
C GLU A 32 10.54 0.41 10.12
N ALA A 33 11.21 -0.21 11.10
CA ALA A 33 12.37 -1.07 10.83
C ALA A 33 12.00 -2.32 10.03
N PHE A 34 10.79 -2.88 10.21
CA PHE A 34 10.30 -4.03 9.43
C PHE A 34 9.78 -3.66 8.04
N LEU A 35 9.45 -2.39 7.78
CA LEU A 35 9.05 -1.96 6.44
C LEU A 35 10.19 -2.02 5.43
N ILE A 36 11.44 -1.76 5.85
CA ILE A 36 12.62 -1.82 4.97
C ILE A 36 12.80 -3.22 4.34
N PRO A 37 12.90 -4.33 5.10
CA PRO A 37 13.00 -5.65 4.50
C PRO A 37 11.75 -6.04 3.72
N PHE A 38 10.56 -5.57 4.11
CA PHE A 38 9.33 -5.78 3.36
C PHE A 38 9.41 -5.18 1.94
N GLU A 39 9.89 -3.94 1.79
CA GLU A 39 10.05 -3.31 0.47
C GLU A 39 11.09 -4.03 -0.40
N ILE A 40 12.20 -4.50 0.21
CA ILE A 40 13.23 -5.26 -0.52
C ILE A 40 12.65 -6.56 -1.08
N VAL A 41 11.82 -7.28 -0.30
CA VAL A 41 11.14 -8.50 -0.76
C VAL A 41 10.12 -8.17 -1.85
N ALA A 42 9.32 -7.13 -1.68
CA ALA A 42 8.34 -6.70 -2.70
C ALA A 42 9.02 -6.36 -4.03
N PHE A 43 10.15 -5.64 -4.00
CA PHE A 43 10.92 -5.35 -5.20
C PHE A 43 11.50 -6.62 -5.85
N ASN A 44 11.98 -7.57 -5.04
CA ASN A 44 12.48 -8.84 -5.55
C ASN A 44 11.38 -9.63 -6.28
N ILE A 45 10.15 -9.68 -5.74
CA ILE A 45 9.01 -10.32 -6.40
C ILE A 45 8.70 -9.68 -7.76
N ILE A 46 8.68 -8.34 -7.81
CA ILE A 46 8.43 -7.61 -9.07
C ILE A 46 9.54 -7.88 -10.09
N LEU A 47 10.80 -7.93 -9.66
CA LEU A 47 11.92 -8.18 -10.56
C LEU A 47 11.89 -9.61 -11.11
N HIS A 48 11.56 -10.60 -10.26
CA HIS A 48 11.38 -12.00 -10.68
C HIS A 48 10.28 -12.16 -11.73
N PHE A 49 9.20 -11.36 -11.65
CA PHE A 49 8.18 -11.36 -12.70
C PHE A 49 8.73 -11.05 -14.11
N TRP A 50 9.77 -10.21 -14.23
CA TRP A 50 10.37 -9.85 -15.52
C TRP A 50 11.62 -10.66 -15.87
N THR A 51 12.38 -11.13 -14.88
CA THR A 51 13.63 -11.86 -15.10
C THR A 51 14.05 -12.67 -13.88
N ASP A 52 14.17 -13.99 -14.07
CA ASP A 52 14.68 -14.92 -13.05
C ASP A 52 16.20 -15.11 -13.08
N LYS A 53 16.87 -14.47 -14.03
CA LYS A 53 18.32 -14.64 -14.24
C LYS A 53 19.16 -13.94 -13.18
N ILE A 54 18.58 -13.03 -12.40
CA ILE A 54 19.31 -12.24 -11.41
C ILE A 54 19.20 -12.93 -10.04
N PRO A 55 20.33 -13.26 -9.38
CA PRO A 55 20.28 -13.89 -8.07
C PRO A 55 19.73 -12.92 -7.02
N ILE A 56 18.89 -13.45 -6.13
CA ILE A 56 18.22 -12.70 -5.04
C ILE A 56 19.23 -11.88 -4.23
N ILE A 57 20.40 -12.46 -3.93
CA ILE A 57 21.46 -11.81 -3.16
C ILE A 57 21.93 -10.52 -3.81
N ALA A 58 22.06 -10.49 -5.15
CA ALA A 58 22.49 -9.29 -5.87
C ALA A 58 21.47 -8.16 -5.77
N VAL A 59 20.17 -8.49 -5.80
CA VAL A 59 19.07 -7.52 -5.65
C VAL A 59 19.08 -6.91 -4.25
N ILE A 60 19.25 -7.73 -3.21
CA ILE A 60 19.31 -7.27 -1.82
C ILE A 60 20.53 -6.35 -1.61
N CYS A 61 21.71 -6.77 -2.07
CA CYS A 61 22.92 -5.96 -1.96
C CYS A 61 22.77 -4.61 -2.69
N PHE A 62 22.20 -4.61 -3.89
CA PHE A 62 21.93 -3.39 -4.64
C PHE A 62 21.00 -2.43 -3.89
N MET A 63 19.89 -2.94 -3.35
CA MET A 63 18.94 -2.13 -2.58
C MET A 63 19.55 -1.54 -1.31
N LEU A 64 20.33 -2.33 -0.55
CA LEU A 64 21.00 -1.85 0.66
C LEU A 64 22.01 -0.73 0.34
N VAL A 65 22.77 -0.88 -0.74
CA VAL A 65 23.70 0.17 -1.20
C VAL A 65 22.93 1.40 -1.65
N ALA A 66 21.81 1.25 -2.36
CA ALA A 66 20.97 2.37 -2.77
C ALA A 66 20.39 3.13 -1.56
N TYR A 67 19.86 2.43 -0.55
CA TYR A 67 19.41 3.05 0.70
C TYR A 67 20.55 3.76 1.42
N ALA A 68 21.73 3.13 1.51
CA ALA A 68 22.91 3.77 2.10
C ALA A 68 23.31 5.05 1.33
N ALA A 69 23.25 5.03 0.00
CA ALA A 69 23.54 6.20 -0.84
C ALA A 69 22.53 7.33 -0.62
N LEU A 70 21.22 7.00 -0.52
CA LEU A 70 20.17 7.98 -0.24
C LEU A 70 20.37 8.69 1.10
N ASN A 71 20.92 8.01 2.12
CA ASN A 71 21.24 8.63 3.42
C ASN A 71 22.29 9.75 3.31
N PHE A 72 23.11 9.78 2.26
CA PHE A 72 24.09 10.84 2.03
C PHE A 72 23.56 12.01 1.19
N ILE A 73 22.34 11.92 0.64
CA ILE A 73 21.77 12.98 -0.20
C ILE A 73 21.21 14.10 0.68
N ASN A 74 21.48 15.35 0.26
CA ASN A 74 20.97 16.54 0.96
C ASN A 74 19.44 16.58 0.98
N VAL A 75 18.87 16.90 2.16
CA VAL A 75 17.42 16.97 2.43
C VAL A 75 16.63 17.84 1.45
N LYS A 76 17.25 18.87 0.87
CA LYS A 76 16.59 19.78 -0.08
C LYS A 76 16.21 19.07 -1.38
N TYR A 77 17.10 18.26 -1.94
CA TYR A 77 16.82 17.53 -3.18
C TYR A 77 15.83 16.38 -2.96
N TYR A 78 15.82 15.82 -1.75
CA TYR A 78 14.87 14.80 -1.37
C TYR A 78 13.42 15.33 -1.44
N GLY A 79 13.16 16.52 -0.87
CA GLY A 79 11.83 17.12 -0.89
C GLY A 79 11.30 17.45 -2.28
N GLU A 80 12.15 17.95 -3.19
CA GLU A 80 11.75 18.17 -4.59
C GLU A 80 11.45 16.85 -5.30
N THR A 81 12.28 15.83 -5.10
CA THR A 81 12.10 14.50 -5.72
C THR A 81 10.82 13.82 -5.23
N GLU A 82 10.52 13.94 -3.93
CA GLU A 82 9.31 13.38 -3.34
C GLU A 82 8.04 13.98 -3.98
N PHE A 83 8.03 15.29 -4.24
CA PHE A 83 6.90 15.94 -4.91
C PHE A 83 6.68 15.37 -6.32
N TRP A 84 7.73 15.21 -7.12
CA TRP A 84 7.64 14.63 -8.46
C TRP A 84 7.21 13.16 -8.44
N LEU A 85 7.75 12.37 -7.52
CA LEU A 85 7.35 10.96 -7.35
C LEU A 85 5.90 10.83 -6.88
N ALA A 86 5.42 11.71 -5.99
CA ALA A 86 4.04 11.72 -5.56
C ALA A 86 3.08 12.07 -6.72
N LEU A 87 3.47 13.02 -7.58
CA LEU A 87 2.71 13.33 -8.80
C LEU A 87 2.65 12.13 -9.75
N GLY A 88 3.78 11.45 -9.95
CA GLY A 88 3.84 10.22 -10.75
C GLY A 88 2.90 9.13 -10.24
N LYS A 89 2.84 8.90 -8.92
CA LYS A 89 1.90 7.94 -8.31
C LYS A 89 0.44 8.27 -8.63
N VAL A 90 0.05 9.54 -8.59
CA VAL A 90 -1.32 9.96 -8.93
C VAL A 90 -1.61 9.76 -10.41
N ILE A 91 -0.67 10.12 -11.30
CA ILE A 91 -0.82 9.92 -12.75
C ILE A 91 -0.98 8.42 -13.07
N LEU A 92 -0.17 7.56 -12.44
CA LEU A 92 -0.27 6.10 -12.61
C LEU A 92 -1.62 5.56 -12.12
N ALA A 93 -2.11 6.02 -10.96
CA ALA A 93 -3.42 5.62 -10.43
C ALA A 93 -4.57 6.03 -11.38
N VAL A 94 -4.54 7.27 -11.90
CA VAL A 94 -5.53 7.75 -12.87
C VAL A 94 -5.42 6.98 -14.18
N GLY A 95 -4.21 6.74 -14.67
CA GLY A 95 -3.95 5.95 -15.87
C GLY A 95 -4.49 4.52 -15.75
N PHE A 96 -4.34 3.89 -14.57
CA PHE A 96 -4.87 2.57 -14.29
C PHE A 96 -6.41 2.53 -14.33
N ILE A 97 -7.08 3.55 -13.79
CA ILE A 97 -8.53 3.68 -13.84
C ILE A 97 -9.01 3.85 -15.30
N ILE A 98 -8.35 4.71 -16.08
CA ILE A 98 -8.68 4.92 -17.50
C ILE A 98 -8.43 3.64 -18.30
N PHE A 99 -7.31 2.97 -18.07
CA PHE A 99 -6.98 1.70 -18.73
C PHE A 99 -8.08 0.67 -18.48
N THR A 100 -8.53 0.53 -17.24
CA THR A 100 -9.62 -0.38 -16.88
C THR A 100 -10.93 -0.01 -17.58
N PHE A 101 -11.25 1.29 -17.68
CA PHE A 101 -12.44 1.73 -18.41
C PHE A 101 -12.35 1.39 -19.91
N VAL A 102 -11.18 1.58 -20.52
CA VAL A 102 -10.96 1.26 -21.94
C VAL A 102 -11.06 -0.24 -22.20
N THR A 103 -10.47 -1.08 -21.35
CA THR A 103 -10.56 -2.54 -21.48
C THR A 103 -11.98 -3.04 -21.23
N MET A 104 -12.74 -2.39 -20.34
CA MET A 104 -14.14 -2.72 -20.07
C MET A 104 -15.05 -2.50 -21.29
N VAL A 105 -14.78 -1.48 -22.12
CA VAL A 105 -15.56 -1.14 -23.32
C VAL A 105 -15.12 -1.96 -24.56
N GLY A 106 -14.16 -2.89 -24.41
CA GLY A 106 -13.71 -3.77 -25.49
C GLY A 106 -12.45 -3.28 -26.23
N GLY A 107 -11.65 -2.40 -25.59
CA GLY A 107 -10.33 -2.01 -26.06
C GLY A 107 -9.23 -3.07 -25.88
N ASN A 108 -9.59 -4.30 -25.47
CA ASN A 108 -8.68 -5.45 -25.38
C ASN A 108 -8.44 -6.02 -26.81
N PRO A 109 -7.24 -6.53 -27.16
CA PRO A 109 -6.98 -7.26 -28.42
C PRO A 109 -7.96 -8.41 -28.74
N LEU A 110 -8.66 -8.95 -27.73
CA LEU A 110 -9.73 -9.95 -27.93
C LEU A 110 -11.11 -9.34 -28.27
N HIS A 111 -11.24 -8.02 -28.27
CA HIS A 111 -12.47 -7.24 -28.52
C HIS A 111 -13.72 -7.70 -27.74
N ASP A 112 -13.54 -8.39 -26.62
CA ASP A 112 -14.65 -8.83 -25.76
C ASP A 112 -14.96 -7.74 -24.71
N VAL A 113 -16.24 -7.52 -24.47
CA VAL A 113 -16.75 -6.46 -23.59
C VAL A 113 -17.03 -7.11 -22.24
N TYR A 114 -16.02 -7.15 -21.38
CA TYR A 114 -16.08 -7.96 -20.15
C TYR A 114 -17.07 -7.41 -19.12
N GLY A 115 -17.34 -6.09 -19.09
CA GLY A 115 -18.29 -5.50 -18.13
C GLY A 115 -18.08 -6.02 -16.70
N PHE A 116 -19.16 -6.36 -15.99
CA PHE A 116 -19.10 -7.03 -14.66
C PHE A 116 -19.15 -8.57 -14.75
N ARG A 117 -18.58 -9.17 -15.81
CA ARG A 117 -18.67 -10.63 -16.05
C ARG A 117 -18.08 -11.47 -14.91
N PHE A 118 -16.98 -11.02 -14.31
CA PHE A 118 -16.32 -11.73 -13.20
C PHE A 118 -16.99 -11.52 -11.84
N TRP A 119 -17.94 -10.59 -11.73
CA TRP A 119 -18.75 -10.38 -10.53
C TRP A 119 -20.08 -11.16 -10.56
N ASN A 120 -20.43 -11.75 -11.70
CA ASN A 120 -21.66 -12.52 -11.85
C ASN A 120 -21.44 -13.99 -11.46
N PRO A 121 -22.13 -14.50 -10.42
CA PRO A 121 -22.02 -15.89 -9.99
C PRO A 121 -22.46 -16.90 -11.06
N SER A 122 -23.19 -16.46 -12.08
CA SER A 122 -23.65 -17.29 -13.21
C SER A 122 -22.57 -17.54 -14.26
N LYS A 123 -21.47 -16.77 -14.27
CA LYS A 123 -20.38 -16.90 -15.26
C LYS A 123 -19.06 -17.36 -14.64
N VAL A 124 -18.93 -17.23 -13.32
CA VAL A 124 -17.75 -17.59 -12.53
C VAL A 124 -18.25 -18.18 -11.21
N GLU A 125 -18.04 -19.48 -11.00
CA GLU A 125 -18.44 -20.16 -9.76
C GLU A 125 -17.68 -19.54 -8.57
N GLY A 126 -18.37 -19.14 -7.50
CA GLY A 126 -17.72 -18.49 -6.35
C GLY A 126 -17.49 -16.98 -6.48
N ALA A 127 -17.89 -16.32 -7.57
CA ALA A 127 -17.91 -14.85 -7.63
C ALA A 127 -19.07 -14.26 -6.78
N PRO A 128 -18.89 -13.14 -6.06
CA PRO A 128 -17.68 -12.31 -5.93
C PRO A 128 -16.75 -12.71 -4.77
N PHE A 129 -17.13 -13.67 -3.91
CA PHE A 129 -16.34 -14.13 -2.76
C PHE A 129 -15.90 -15.58 -2.97
N ALA A 130 -14.67 -15.75 -3.47
CA ALA A 130 -14.08 -17.07 -3.67
C ALA A 130 -13.90 -17.79 -2.32
N GLU A 131 -14.00 -19.12 -2.36
CA GLU A 131 -13.78 -19.98 -1.20
C GLU A 131 -12.28 -20.09 -0.94
N TYR A 132 -11.85 -19.79 0.28
CA TYR A 132 -10.45 -19.83 0.69
C TYR A 132 -10.22 -20.94 1.73
N ILE A 133 -9.30 -21.86 1.42
CA ILE A 133 -8.85 -23.02 2.22
C ILE A 133 -9.92 -24.10 2.45
N GLU A 134 -11.13 -23.73 2.84
CA GLU A 134 -12.26 -24.64 3.10
C GLU A 134 -13.40 -24.39 2.11
N THR A 135 -14.23 -25.40 1.85
CA THR A 135 -15.42 -25.23 0.98
C THR A 135 -16.64 -24.74 1.77
N GLY A 136 -17.49 -23.93 1.14
CA GLY A 136 -18.73 -23.41 1.73
C GLY A 136 -18.63 -22.02 2.40
N SER A 137 -19.58 -21.70 3.30
CA SER A 137 -19.71 -20.36 3.91
C SER A 137 -18.51 -19.96 4.77
N LEU A 138 -17.85 -20.93 5.39
CA LEU A 138 -16.63 -20.70 6.18
C LEU A 138 -15.44 -20.33 5.27
N GLY A 139 -15.29 -20.98 4.12
CA GLY A 139 -14.26 -20.64 3.14
C GLY A 139 -14.36 -19.21 2.62
N ARG A 140 -15.57 -18.74 2.35
CA ARG A 140 -15.81 -17.34 1.90
C ARG A 140 -15.50 -16.32 2.99
N PHE A 141 -15.81 -16.65 4.25
CA PHE A 141 -15.47 -15.80 5.38
C PHE A 141 -13.95 -15.73 5.61
N LEU A 142 -13.25 -16.86 5.49
CA LEU A 142 -11.79 -16.91 5.58
C LEU A 142 -11.12 -16.08 4.48
N GLY A 143 -11.64 -16.14 3.25
CA GLY A 143 -11.16 -15.31 2.14
C GLY A 143 -11.34 -13.83 2.42
N PHE A 144 -12.53 -13.44 2.91
CA PHE A 144 -12.78 -12.05 3.34
C PHE A 144 -11.83 -11.60 4.46
N LEU A 145 -11.59 -12.45 5.46
CA LEU A 145 -10.71 -12.12 6.57
C LEU A 145 -9.25 -11.97 6.13
N ALA A 146 -8.77 -12.83 5.23
CA ALA A 146 -7.43 -12.73 4.66
C ALA A 146 -7.26 -11.40 3.88
N CYS A 147 -8.23 -11.04 3.04
CA CYS A 147 -8.24 -9.76 2.34
C CYS A 147 -8.29 -8.58 3.31
N LEU A 148 -9.07 -8.67 4.40
CA LEU A 148 -9.16 -7.62 5.41
C LEU A 148 -7.83 -7.39 6.13
N ILE A 149 -7.11 -8.47 6.46
CA ILE A 149 -5.79 -8.38 7.11
C ILE A 149 -4.80 -7.71 6.16
N GLN A 150 -4.74 -8.14 4.90
CA GLN A 150 -3.83 -7.52 3.91
C GLN A 150 -4.19 -6.06 3.63
N ALA A 151 -5.49 -5.74 3.48
CA ALA A 151 -5.95 -4.38 3.30
C ALA A 151 -5.59 -3.49 4.50
N SER A 152 -5.71 -4.01 5.72
CA SER A 152 -5.36 -3.26 6.94
C SER A 152 -3.88 -2.88 6.97
N PHE A 153 -3.00 -3.79 6.54
CA PHE A 153 -1.56 -3.50 6.41
C PHE A 153 -1.28 -2.40 5.37
N THR A 154 -1.98 -2.41 4.24
CA THR A 154 -1.77 -1.42 3.16
C THR A 154 -2.24 0.01 3.49
N ILE A 155 -3.09 0.17 4.52
CA ILE A 155 -3.63 1.48 4.93
C ILE A 155 -2.69 2.22 5.93
N ALA A 156 -1.56 1.61 6.32
CA ALA A 156 -0.56 2.18 7.23
C ALA A 156 0.30 3.32 6.64
N GLY A 157 -0.35 4.37 6.13
CA GLY A 157 0.28 5.57 5.54
C GLY A 157 0.01 6.92 6.25
N PRO A 158 -1.08 7.11 7.01
CA PRO A 158 -1.32 8.37 7.74
C PRO A 158 -0.25 8.69 8.80
N ASP A 159 0.56 7.73 9.20
CA ASP A 159 1.56 7.87 10.26
C ASP A 159 2.64 8.90 9.91
N MET A 160 3.00 9.03 8.62
CA MET A 160 3.93 10.07 8.15
C MET A 160 3.37 11.48 8.29
N VAL A 161 2.04 11.67 8.18
CA VAL A 161 1.39 12.96 8.44
C VAL A 161 1.50 13.34 9.92
N SER A 162 1.49 12.35 10.81
CA SER A 162 1.71 12.55 12.25
C SER A 162 3.13 13.00 12.57
N LEU A 163 4.13 12.51 11.83
CA LEU A 163 5.53 12.94 11.95
C LEU A 163 5.71 14.39 11.50
N ALA A 164 5.19 14.73 10.32
CA ALA A 164 5.25 16.08 9.77
C ALA A 164 4.48 17.12 10.62
N ALA A 165 3.53 16.67 11.45
CA ALA A 165 2.79 17.54 12.37
C ALA A 165 3.69 18.31 13.35
N GLY A 166 4.87 17.75 13.69
CA GLY A 166 5.83 18.41 14.58
C GLY A 166 6.59 19.57 13.94
N GLU A 167 6.61 19.63 12.60
CA GLU A 167 7.29 20.68 11.82
C GLU A 167 6.28 21.62 11.14
N ALA A 168 4.98 21.35 11.24
CA ALA A 168 3.92 22.11 10.59
C ALA A 168 3.62 23.45 11.28
N GLU A 169 3.41 24.50 10.47
CA GLU A 169 2.95 25.79 10.96
C GLU A 169 1.48 25.70 11.41
N SER A 170 1.18 26.04 12.67
CA SER A 170 -0.20 25.98 13.22
C SER A 170 -0.91 24.60 13.11
N PRO A 171 -0.33 23.54 13.72
CA PRO A 171 -0.80 22.15 13.58
C PRO A 171 -2.27 21.95 14.00
N ARG A 172 -2.80 22.78 14.90
CA ARG A 172 -4.17 22.64 15.41
C ARG A 172 -5.26 22.85 14.35
N ARG A 173 -4.98 23.62 13.29
CA ARG A 173 -5.94 23.88 12.20
C ARG A 173 -5.66 23.04 10.95
N ILE A 174 -4.37 22.88 10.62
CA ILE A 174 -3.96 22.20 9.37
C ILE A 174 -4.08 20.68 9.51
N LEU A 175 -3.62 20.12 10.63
CA LEU A 175 -3.55 18.68 10.84
C LEU A 175 -4.88 17.93 10.65
N PRO A 176 -6.03 18.34 11.25
CA PRO A 176 -7.28 17.61 11.06
C PRO A 176 -7.79 17.66 9.60
N ARG A 177 -7.50 18.74 8.88
CA ARG A 177 -7.87 18.85 7.46
C ARG A 177 -7.00 17.93 6.60
N THR A 178 -5.70 17.91 6.84
CA THR A 178 -4.75 17.06 6.12
C THR A 178 -5.05 15.58 6.34
N PHE A 179 -5.34 15.15 7.58
CA PHE A 179 -5.70 13.76 7.86
C PHE A 179 -6.94 13.29 7.10
N ASN A 180 -8.03 14.06 7.16
CA ASN A 180 -9.28 13.68 6.48
C ASN A 180 -9.09 13.62 4.96
N ALA A 181 -8.30 14.53 4.38
CA ALA A 181 -7.99 14.53 2.96
C ALA A 181 -7.20 13.28 2.54
N VAL A 182 -6.21 12.88 3.35
CA VAL A 182 -5.40 11.68 3.09
C VAL A 182 -6.25 10.42 3.17
N ILE A 183 -7.09 10.28 4.21
CA ILE A 183 -7.97 9.12 4.35
C ILE A 183 -8.96 9.01 3.19
N TYR A 184 -9.64 10.12 2.83
CA TYR A 184 -10.58 10.11 1.71
C TYR A 184 -9.91 9.68 0.41
N ARG A 185 -8.71 10.22 0.15
CA ARG A 185 -7.92 9.88 -1.03
C ARG A 185 -7.46 8.42 -1.05
N LEU A 186 -6.98 7.89 0.08
CA LEU A 186 -6.57 6.49 0.21
C LEU A 186 -7.77 5.57 -0.03
N VAL A 187 -8.87 5.77 0.68
CA VAL A 187 -10.08 4.94 0.53
C VAL A 187 -10.59 4.99 -0.90
N ALA A 188 -10.64 6.16 -1.54
CA ALA A 188 -11.06 6.27 -2.93
C ALA A 188 -10.17 5.45 -3.88
N PHE A 189 -8.84 5.60 -3.81
CA PHE A 189 -7.94 4.85 -4.70
C PHE A 189 -7.90 3.35 -4.42
N PHE A 190 -8.00 2.93 -3.16
CA PHE A 190 -8.01 1.51 -2.81
C PHE A 190 -9.32 0.83 -3.22
N VAL A 191 -10.48 1.46 -3.01
CA VAL A 191 -11.78 0.91 -3.41
C VAL A 191 -11.92 0.91 -4.94
N LEU A 192 -11.53 2.00 -5.61
CA LEU A 192 -11.56 2.06 -7.07
C LEU A 192 -10.55 1.08 -7.68
N GLY A 193 -9.33 1.01 -7.13
CA GLY A 193 -8.28 0.12 -7.60
C GLY A 193 -8.65 -1.36 -7.45
N SER A 194 -9.18 -1.77 -6.29
CA SER A 194 -9.62 -3.15 -6.07
C SER A 194 -10.80 -3.53 -6.96
N LEU A 195 -11.74 -2.60 -7.17
CA LEU A 195 -12.84 -2.79 -8.11
C LEU A 195 -12.32 -2.94 -9.55
N CYS A 196 -11.36 -2.10 -9.96
CA CYS A 196 -10.77 -2.18 -11.29
C CYS A 196 -10.09 -3.53 -11.53
N ILE A 197 -9.26 -3.98 -10.59
CA ILE A 197 -8.58 -5.29 -10.69
C ILE A 197 -9.59 -6.43 -10.72
N GLY A 198 -10.60 -6.41 -9.84
CA GLY A 198 -11.64 -7.44 -9.78
C GLY A 198 -12.56 -7.49 -11.00
N ILE A 199 -12.55 -6.45 -11.84
CA ILE A 199 -13.27 -6.42 -13.13
C ILE A 199 -12.38 -6.92 -14.28
N VAL A 200 -11.06 -6.74 -14.19
CA VAL A 200 -10.13 -7.10 -15.27
C VAL A 200 -9.72 -8.57 -15.20
N VAL A 201 -9.53 -9.11 -14.00
CA VAL A 201 -8.94 -10.44 -13.79
C VAL A 201 -9.94 -11.37 -13.11
N ALA A 202 -10.10 -12.59 -13.66
CA ALA A 202 -10.87 -13.64 -13.03
C ALA A 202 -10.10 -14.24 -11.84
N TYR A 203 -10.79 -14.61 -10.76
CA TYR A 203 -10.12 -15.25 -9.61
C TYR A 203 -9.49 -16.62 -9.97
N ASN A 204 -9.94 -17.27 -11.05
CA ASN A 204 -9.56 -18.62 -11.46
C ASN A 204 -8.53 -18.64 -12.59
N ASP A 205 -7.75 -17.57 -12.75
CA ASP A 205 -6.70 -17.51 -13.78
C ASP A 205 -5.49 -18.37 -13.35
N PRO A 206 -5.02 -19.34 -14.16
CA PRO A 206 -3.87 -20.19 -13.84
C PRO A 206 -2.54 -19.43 -13.69
N ASP A 207 -2.45 -18.21 -14.23
CA ASP A 207 -1.24 -17.38 -14.11
C ASP A 207 -1.16 -16.62 -12.77
N LEU A 208 -2.21 -16.68 -11.95
CA LEU A 208 -2.17 -16.14 -10.58
C LEU A 208 -1.39 -17.09 -9.67
N PRO A 209 -0.37 -16.59 -8.93
CA PRO A 209 0.28 -17.42 -7.93
C PRO A 209 -0.76 -17.88 -6.90
N PRO A 210 -0.75 -19.16 -6.51
CA PRO A 210 -1.67 -19.65 -5.49
C PRO A 210 -1.52 -18.78 -4.23
N ILE A 211 -2.64 -18.48 -3.58
CA ILE A 211 -2.68 -17.74 -2.32
C ILE A 211 -2.16 -18.68 -1.21
N THR A 212 -0.85 -18.92 -1.25
CA THR A 212 -0.08 -19.57 -0.20
C THR A 212 0.74 -18.48 0.46
N ILE A 213 0.25 -18.01 1.61
CA ILE A 213 0.98 -17.16 2.53
C ILE A 213 1.91 -18.05 3.36
#